data_AF-A0ABD3AVX4-F1
#
_entry.id   AF-A0ABD3AVX4-F1
#
_cell.length_a   1.000
_cell.length_b   1.000
_cell.length_c   1.000
_cell.angle_alpha   90.00
_cell.angle_beta   90.00
_cell.angle_gamma   90.00
#
_symmetry.space_group_name_H-M   'P 1'
#
loop_
_entity.id
_entity.type
_entity.pdbx_description
1 polymer ?
#
loop_
_entity_poly.entity_id
_entity_poly.type
_entity_poly.pdbx_seq_one_letter_code
_entity_poly.pdbx_strand_id
1 'polypeptide(L)'
;MEVHQVYRGPNAAETDDEISFVLELSENDPLFDKKKKLLEETCFDQNGSVSLKSSSDPDQLKNVLDIMLKRARIINLNEIELYFGGADVSNLVGFNSPRNELEALHSVVRLVGSSVSSGKHKILNLLQEMHNATVKIIHEVGKEYGEESKVVRECSCEKETSLMQWGKRNGLKTKVEIAYIEGAGRGAIAREDLKIGDIALEIPVSLIISENLVLETDMFPLLEKIEGISSETMLLLWSMKEKHNCNSKFRLYFDTLPAAFNTGLSFGVSAIMALDGTILLEEIVQAKEHLRNQYEQLFPVLCENYPDVFPPELYTWEHFLWACELWYSNSMKIMFSDGKLRTCLIPVAGFLNHSTCPHIAHYGKIDPVTNSVKFPMSRPCNAGEQCFLTYGNFSSSHLLTFYGFLPQQQNPYDVISLDIDVALDEVCDDGVSTSDWNSHMVRGTWFSKNSGIFNYSLPPPLLDHLRRARGPVSRTETRDNLEIELEILDDLRSTFEGMIESLGEEELDDRESSSWDVKLAVDFKDLQRRIVCSIVNSCNAGRELLEYELGRCTE
;
A
#
# COMPACT_ATOMS: atom_id res chain seq x y z
N MET A 1 12.92 7.02 1.30
CA MET A 1 12.81 8.49 1.25
C MET A 1 13.98 9.09 2.01
N GLU A 2 15.04 9.42 1.29
CA GLU A 2 16.21 10.09 1.84
C GLU A 2 15.82 11.49 2.31
N VAL A 3 16.24 11.83 3.53
CA VAL A 3 16.14 13.18 4.08
C VAL A 3 17.34 13.94 3.55
N HIS A 4 17.20 14.52 2.36
CA HIS A 4 18.13 15.57 1.95
C HIS A 4 17.80 16.83 2.75
N GLN A 5 18.70 17.20 3.66
CA GLN A 5 18.84 18.58 4.10
C GLN A 5 19.10 19.42 2.85
N VAL A 6 18.09 20.16 2.41
CA VAL A 6 18.21 21.10 1.30
C VAL A 6 19.19 22.20 1.73
N TYR A 7 20.35 22.23 1.08
CA TYR A 7 21.22 23.40 1.06
C TYR A 7 20.45 24.54 0.39
N ARG A 8 20.10 25.58 1.17
CA ARG A 8 19.57 26.85 0.63
C ARG A 8 20.66 27.54 -0.20
N GLY A 9 20.48 27.57 -1.52
CA GLY A 9 21.09 28.59 -2.39
C GLY A 9 20.36 29.93 -2.25
N PRO A 10 21.03 31.08 -2.40
CA PRO A 10 20.45 32.39 -2.13
C PRO A 10 19.66 32.93 -3.34
N ASN A 11 18.57 33.63 -3.04
CA ASN A 11 17.79 34.58 -3.86
C ASN A 11 16.46 34.09 -4.47
N ALA A 12 15.40 34.17 -3.67
CA ALA A 12 14.17 34.84 -4.09
C ALA A 12 13.81 35.86 -2.99
N ALA A 13 13.58 37.11 -3.37
CA ALA A 13 13.32 38.19 -2.44
C ALA A 13 11.95 38.01 -1.77
N GLU A 14 11.93 37.51 -0.53
CA GLU A 14 10.79 37.70 0.39
C GLU A 14 10.61 39.21 0.58
N THR A 15 9.61 39.79 -0.10
CA THR A 15 9.14 41.13 0.25
C THR A 15 8.20 41.00 1.46
N ASP A 16 8.08 42.05 2.26
CA ASP A 16 7.39 42.05 3.57
C ASP A 16 5.91 41.57 3.55
N ASP A 17 5.32 41.36 2.38
CA ASP A 17 3.90 41.07 2.14
C ASP A 17 3.59 39.77 1.39
N GLU A 18 4.58 38.93 1.02
CA GLU A 18 4.35 37.73 0.18
C GLU A 18 5.22 36.54 0.58
N ILE A 19 4.62 35.34 0.68
CA ILE A 19 5.31 34.06 0.89
C ILE A 19 5.11 33.18 -0.34
N SER A 20 6.17 32.53 -0.81
CA SER A 20 6.11 31.54 -1.89
C SER A 20 6.28 30.11 -1.36
N PHE A 21 5.46 29.20 -1.87
CA PHE A 21 5.47 27.78 -1.57
C PHE A 21 5.98 27.02 -2.78
N VAL A 22 7.01 26.18 -2.59
CA VAL A 22 7.55 25.33 -3.64
C VAL A 22 7.34 23.87 -3.25
N LEU A 23 6.57 23.15 -4.05
CA LEU A 23 6.45 21.69 -3.99
C LEU A 23 7.30 21.10 -5.10
N GLU A 24 8.51 20.64 -4.77
CA GLU A 24 9.45 20.09 -5.73
C GLU A 24 9.18 18.62 -6.00
N LEU A 25 9.22 18.24 -7.28
CA LEU A 25 9.29 16.84 -7.69
C LEU A 25 10.75 16.39 -7.60
N SER A 26 11.01 15.33 -6.84
CA SER A 26 12.37 14.81 -6.65
C SER A 26 12.92 14.21 -7.94
N GLU A 27 14.12 14.62 -8.38
CA GLU A 27 14.81 14.05 -9.55
C GLU A 27 15.10 12.55 -9.40
N ASN A 28 15.19 12.03 -8.17
CA ASN A 28 15.36 10.61 -7.88
C ASN A 28 14.04 9.80 -7.91
N ASP A 29 12.91 10.42 -8.27
CA ASP A 29 11.63 9.71 -8.38
C ASP A 29 11.66 8.78 -9.60
N PRO A 30 11.36 7.47 -9.45
CA PRO A 30 11.40 6.52 -10.58
C PRO A 30 10.38 6.85 -11.68
N LEU A 31 9.36 7.67 -11.37
CA LEU A 31 8.33 8.13 -12.30
C LEU A 31 8.52 9.61 -12.67
N PHE A 32 9.72 10.18 -12.47
CA PHE A 32 10.00 11.61 -12.63
C PHE A 32 9.51 12.15 -13.98
N ASP A 33 9.92 11.53 -15.10
CA ASP A 33 9.59 12.04 -16.43
C ASP A 33 8.08 12.07 -16.70
N LYS A 34 7.36 11.02 -16.31
CA LYS A 34 5.91 10.94 -16.50
C LYS A 34 5.18 11.95 -15.62
N LYS A 35 5.57 12.10 -14.35
CA LYS A 35 5.00 13.09 -13.43
C LYS A 35 5.31 14.52 -13.86
N LYS A 36 6.54 14.78 -14.35
CA LYS A 36 6.96 16.07 -14.88
C LYS A 36 6.12 16.47 -16.09
N LYS A 37 5.92 15.57 -17.03
CA LYS A 37 5.03 15.80 -18.18
C LYS A 37 3.61 16.17 -17.74
N LEU A 38 3.06 15.44 -16.77
CA LEU A 38 1.73 15.75 -16.21
C LEU A 38 1.69 17.13 -15.50
N LEU A 39 2.77 17.52 -14.82
CA LEU A 39 2.91 18.86 -14.23
C LEU A 39 3.01 19.98 -15.29
N GLU A 40 3.63 19.71 -16.44
CA GLU A 40 3.73 20.67 -17.55
C GLU A 40 2.38 20.85 -18.27
N GLU A 41 1.65 19.74 -18.50
CA GLU A 41 0.31 19.74 -19.10
C GLU A 41 -0.75 20.45 -18.23
N THR A 42 -0.56 20.48 -16.91
CA THR A 42 -1.42 21.19 -15.95
C THR A 42 -1.14 22.70 -15.88
N CYS A 43 -0.25 23.22 -16.72
CA CYS A 43 0.21 24.62 -16.70
C CYS A 43 0.80 25.07 -15.36
N PHE A 44 1.40 24.18 -14.57
CA PHE A 44 2.24 24.61 -13.46
C PHE A 44 3.59 25.07 -14.00
N ASP A 45 4.08 26.24 -13.56
CA ASP A 45 5.42 26.73 -13.90
C ASP A 45 6.49 25.66 -13.58
N GLN A 46 7.59 25.60 -14.35
CA GLN A 46 8.71 24.68 -14.10
C GLN A 46 9.27 24.79 -12.67
N ASN A 47 9.16 25.97 -12.04
CA ASN A 47 9.55 26.21 -10.65
C ASN A 47 8.44 25.89 -9.62
N GLY A 48 7.18 25.74 -10.04
CA GLY A 48 6.07 25.27 -9.20
C GLY A 48 5.74 26.15 -7.98
N SER A 49 6.15 27.42 -7.98
CA SER A 49 5.99 28.29 -6.83
C SER A 49 4.59 28.90 -6.78
N VAL A 50 3.86 28.68 -5.69
CA VAL A 50 2.55 29.30 -5.44
C VAL A 50 2.74 30.40 -4.40
N SER A 51 2.34 31.63 -4.67
CA SER A 51 2.50 32.72 -3.72
C SER A 51 1.21 33.08 -2.99
N LEU A 52 1.36 33.43 -1.71
CA LEU A 52 0.31 33.90 -0.84
C LEU A 52 0.66 35.31 -0.33
N LYS A 53 -0.26 36.25 -0.51
CA LYS A 53 -0.07 37.65 -0.12
C LYS A 53 -0.76 37.95 1.21
N SER A 54 -0.21 38.90 1.97
CA SER A 54 -0.77 39.36 3.25
C SER A 54 -2.17 39.96 3.13
N SER A 55 -2.56 40.37 1.91
CA SER A 55 -3.87 40.92 1.56
C SER A 55 -4.85 39.92 0.96
N SER A 56 -4.51 38.62 0.92
CA SER A 56 -5.36 37.61 0.28
C SER A 56 -6.69 37.45 1.01
N ASP A 57 -7.78 37.40 0.25
CA ASP A 57 -9.12 37.09 0.74
C ASP A 57 -9.32 35.55 0.90
N PRO A 58 -10.42 35.10 1.54
CA PRO A 58 -10.67 33.67 1.74
C PRO A 58 -10.78 32.85 0.45
N ASP A 59 -11.27 33.44 -0.64
CA ASP A 59 -11.41 32.74 -1.93
C ASP A 59 -10.04 32.56 -2.61
N GLN A 60 -9.18 33.57 -2.52
CA GLN A 60 -7.78 33.49 -2.96
C GLN A 60 -7.00 32.45 -2.15
N LEU A 61 -7.20 32.40 -0.82
CA LEU A 61 -6.56 31.39 0.04
C LEU A 61 -6.99 29.97 -0.37
N LYS A 62 -8.28 29.77 -0.64
CA LYS A 62 -8.81 28.49 -1.13
C LYS A 62 -8.23 28.12 -2.49
N ASN A 63 -8.08 29.07 -3.40
CA ASN A 63 -7.48 28.84 -4.72
C ASN A 63 -6.00 28.44 -4.60
N VAL A 64 -5.23 29.13 -3.75
CA VAL A 64 -3.84 28.78 -3.45
C VAL A 64 -3.74 27.35 -2.91
N LEU A 65 -4.61 27.00 -1.96
CA LEU A 65 -4.65 25.65 -1.40
C LEU A 65 -5.01 24.59 -2.47
N ASP A 66 -6.00 24.85 -3.33
CA ASP A 66 -6.40 23.93 -4.41
C ASP A 66 -5.26 23.68 -5.41
N ILE A 67 -4.55 24.75 -5.79
CA ILE A 67 -3.35 24.68 -6.64
C ILE A 67 -2.25 23.83 -5.98
N MET A 68 -1.96 24.08 -4.69
CA MET A 68 -0.97 23.31 -3.94
C MET A 68 -1.35 21.83 -3.85
N LEU A 69 -2.63 21.52 -3.61
CA LEU A 69 -3.11 20.14 -3.51
C LEU A 69 -3.08 19.42 -4.85
N LYS A 70 -3.49 20.07 -5.95
CA LYS A 70 -3.38 19.50 -7.31
C LYS A 70 -1.94 19.12 -7.63
N ARG A 71 -0.99 20.02 -7.35
CA ARG A 71 0.44 19.74 -7.54
C ARG A 71 0.93 18.61 -6.62
N ALA A 72 0.56 18.64 -5.35
CA ALA A 72 0.96 17.63 -4.38
C ALA A 72 0.42 16.23 -4.73
N ARG A 73 -0.80 16.12 -5.26
CA ARG A 73 -1.40 14.86 -5.73
C ARG A 73 -0.57 14.24 -6.86
N ILE A 74 -0.22 15.04 -7.86
CA ILE A 74 0.61 14.59 -9.00
C ILE A 74 1.98 14.10 -8.53
N ILE A 75 2.66 14.88 -7.66
CA ILE A 75 3.98 14.49 -7.13
C ILE A 75 3.91 13.16 -6.39
N ASN A 76 2.83 12.92 -5.65
CA ASN A 76 2.66 11.73 -4.83
C ASN A 76 2.06 10.52 -5.56
N LEU A 77 1.75 10.59 -6.87
CA LEU A 77 1.24 9.45 -7.63
C LEU A 77 2.23 8.26 -7.57
N ASN A 78 1.72 7.06 -7.33
CA ASN A 78 2.47 5.83 -7.61
C ASN A 78 2.17 5.32 -9.02
N GLU A 79 2.79 4.20 -9.39
CA GLU A 79 2.65 3.60 -10.73
C GLU A 79 1.20 3.28 -11.08
N ILE A 80 0.47 2.60 -10.18
CA ILE A 80 -0.95 2.24 -10.36
C ILE A 80 -1.81 3.50 -10.50
N GLU A 81 -1.65 4.46 -9.58
CA GLU A 81 -2.40 5.72 -9.61
C GLU A 81 -2.16 6.50 -10.90
N LEU A 82 -0.92 6.51 -11.38
CA LEU A 82 -0.53 7.17 -12.63
C LEU A 82 -1.08 6.43 -13.86
N TYR A 83 -1.02 5.10 -13.88
CA TYR A 83 -1.52 4.29 -14.98
C TYR A 83 -3.01 4.54 -15.24
N PHE A 84 -3.81 4.49 -14.19
CA PHE A 84 -5.26 4.59 -14.34
C PHE A 84 -5.79 6.04 -14.23
N GLY A 85 -5.08 6.95 -13.54
CA GLY A 85 -5.53 8.32 -13.27
C GLY A 85 -4.78 9.43 -14.02
N GLY A 86 -3.63 9.11 -14.62
CA GLY A 86 -2.73 10.11 -15.21
C GLY A 86 -3.12 10.63 -16.59
N ALA A 87 -4.21 10.13 -17.18
CA ALA A 87 -4.58 10.47 -18.56
C ALA A 87 -5.46 11.72 -18.71
N ASP A 88 -6.09 12.19 -17.63
CA ASP A 88 -6.95 13.37 -17.68
C ASP A 88 -6.75 14.24 -16.43
N VAL A 89 -6.06 15.36 -16.66
CA VAL A 89 -5.76 16.40 -15.68
C VAL A 89 -7.02 16.93 -14.98
N SER A 90 -8.14 17.01 -15.70
CA SER A 90 -9.40 17.52 -15.15
C SER A 90 -10.03 16.54 -14.15
N ASN A 91 -9.68 15.26 -14.23
CA ASN A 91 -10.20 14.17 -13.41
C ASN A 91 -9.26 13.70 -12.29
N LEU A 92 -8.09 14.32 -12.12
CA LEU A 92 -7.15 14.05 -11.01
C LEU A 92 -7.81 14.15 -9.63
N VAL A 93 -8.84 14.98 -9.45
CA VAL A 93 -9.56 15.12 -8.17
C VAL A 93 -10.45 13.90 -7.88
N GLY A 94 -10.88 13.17 -8.90
CA GLY A 94 -11.81 12.05 -8.77
C GLY A 94 -11.16 10.68 -8.61
N PHE A 95 -9.84 10.58 -8.81
CA PHE A 95 -9.12 9.32 -8.96
C PHE A 95 -8.16 8.98 -7.80
N ASN A 96 -7.92 9.93 -6.88
CA ASN A 96 -6.89 9.74 -5.86
C ASN A 96 -7.29 8.66 -4.86
N SER A 97 -6.38 7.73 -4.63
CA SER A 97 -6.50 6.78 -3.53
C SER A 97 -6.48 7.54 -2.19
N PRO A 98 -7.04 6.97 -1.11
CA PRO A 98 -6.92 7.56 0.23
C PRO A 98 -5.46 7.82 0.61
N ARG A 99 -4.55 6.93 0.18
CA ARG A 99 -3.10 7.11 0.35
C ARG A 99 -2.59 8.36 -0.36
N ASN A 100 -2.88 8.54 -1.66
CA ASN A 100 -2.40 9.71 -2.40
C ASN A 100 -2.95 11.02 -1.80
N GLU A 101 -4.23 11.03 -1.45
CA GLU A 101 -4.88 12.20 -0.87
C GLU A 101 -4.24 12.58 0.48
N LEU A 102 -4.02 11.61 1.38
CA LEU A 102 -3.33 11.85 2.64
C LEU A 102 -1.89 12.35 2.42
N GLU A 103 -1.11 11.72 1.53
CA GLU A 103 0.26 12.17 1.23
C GLU A 103 0.32 13.60 0.67
N ALA A 104 -0.63 13.95 -0.21
CA ALA A 104 -0.74 15.29 -0.76
C ALA A 104 -1.06 16.33 0.32
N LEU A 105 -2.05 16.04 1.17
CA LEU A 105 -2.43 16.89 2.30
C LEU A 105 -1.26 17.05 3.29
N HIS A 106 -0.53 15.98 3.59
CA HIS A 106 0.65 16.03 4.45
C HIS A 106 1.79 16.87 3.87
N SER A 107 2.03 16.75 2.56
CA SER A 107 3.01 17.57 1.85
C SER A 107 2.70 19.06 2.03
N VAL A 108 1.42 19.44 1.91
CA VAL A 108 0.94 20.80 2.15
C VAL A 108 1.07 21.19 3.62
N VAL A 109 0.58 20.38 4.58
CA VAL A 109 0.67 20.67 6.02
C VAL A 109 2.11 20.92 6.45
N ARG A 110 3.06 20.09 6.00
CA ARG A 110 4.48 20.22 6.32
C ARG A 110 5.06 21.54 5.80
N LEU A 111 4.75 21.89 4.56
CA LEU A 111 5.26 23.10 3.90
C LEU A 111 4.68 24.39 4.53
N VAL A 112 3.39 24.37 4.86
CA VAL A 112 2.73 25.47 5.55
C VAL A 112 3.28 25.61 6.98
N GLY A 113 3.42 24.49 7.71
CA GLY A 113 3.94 24.48 9.08
C GLY A 113 5.39 24.99 9.20
N SER A 114 6.27 24.64 8.25
CA SER A 114 7.63 25.21 8.22
C SER A 114 7.63 26.72 8.02
N SER A 115 6.66 27.25 7.26
CA SER A 115 6.52 28.67 6.96
C SER A 115 5.90 29.46 8.13
N VAL A 116 5.01 28.84 8.92
CA VAL A 116 4.47 29.43 10.16
C VAL A 116 5.59 29.74 11.15
N SER A 117 6.59 28.86 11.23
CA SER A 117 7.72 29.01 12.16
C SER A 117 8.64 30.20 11.83
N SER A 118 8.57 30.73 10.60
CA SER A 118 9.39 31.84 10.11
C SER A 118 8.62 33.14 9.80
N GLY A 119 7.28 33.13 9.86
CA GLY A 119 6.42 34.21 9.35
C GLY A 119 6.16 35.40 10.29
N LYS A 120 5.84 36.57 9.72
CA LYS A 120 5.37 37.78 10.44
C LYS A 120 3.84 37.75 10.71
N HIS A 121 3.36 38.55 11.67
CA HIS A 121 2.03 38.42 12.32
C HIS A 121 0.78 38.29 11.41
N LYS A 122 0.64 39.06 10.33
CA LYS A 122 -0.58 39.00 9.47
C LYS A 122 -0.64 37.76 8.60
N ILE A 123 0.48 37.41 7.97
CA ILE A 123 0.59 36.21 7.14
C ILE A 123 0.47 34.96 8.00
N LEU A 124 0.94 35.01 9.26
CA LEU A 124 0.83 33.91 10.22
C LEU A 124 -0.63 33.47 10.47
N ASN A 125 -1.59 34.40 10.52
CA ASN A 125 -3.02 34.06 10.64
C ASN A 125 -3.52 33.32 9.40
N LEU A 126 -3.19 33.79 8.19
CA LEU A 126 -3.57 33.13 6.93
C LEU A 126 -2.95 31.73 6.80
N LEU A 127 -1.68 31.59 7.20
CA LEU A 127 -1.01 30.29 7.25
C LEU A 127 -1.68 29.33 8.22
N GLN A 128 -2.11 29.81 9.39
CA GLN A 128 -2.84 29.01 10.37
C GLN A 128 -4.23 28.61 9.86
N GLU A 129 -4.95 29.52 9.20
CA GLU A 129 -6.24 29.23 8.56
C GLU A 129 -6.08 28.16 7.47
N MET A 130 -5.08 28.29 6.60
CA MET A 130 -4.77 27.30 5.56
C MET A 130 -4.39 25.95 6.18
N HIS A 131 -3.53 25.95 7.21
CA HIS A 131 -3.19 24.73 7.95
C HIS A 131 -4.44 24.05 8.52
N ASN A 132 -5.33 24.81 9.17
CA ASN A 132 -6.56 24.28 9.75
C ASN A 132 -7.52 23.75 8.68
N ALA A 133 -7.62 24.43 7.53
CA ALA A 133 -8.40 23.97 6.39
C ALA A 133 -7.87 22.63 5.85
N THR A 134 -6.55 22.50 5.65
CA THR A 134 -5.93 21.24 5.21
C THR A 134 -6.14 20.12 6.21
N VAL A 135 -5.97 20.39 7.52
CA VAL A 135 -6.24 19.43 8.59
C VAL A 135 -7.71 19.00 8.58
N LYS A 136 -8.65 19.90 8.32
CA LYS A 136 -10.07 19.57 8.21
C LYS A 136 -10.34 18.60 7.05
N ILE A 137 -9.68 18.80 5.90
CA ILE A 137 -9.80 17.87 4.76
C ILE A 137 -9.27 16.48 5.15
N ILE A 138 -8.16 16.39 5.90
CA ILE A 138 -7.65 15.10 6.42
C ILE A 138 -8.71 14.39 7.29
N HIS A 139 -9.46 15.12 8.11
CA HIS A 139 -10.55 14.54 8.90
C HIS A 139 -11.71 14.04 8.01
N GLU A 140 -12.03 14.76 6.93
CA GLU A 140 -13.08 14.37 5.99
C GLU A 140 -12.71 13.10 5.23
N VAL A 141 -11.45 12.99 4.75
CA VAL A 141 -10.91 11.76 4.13
C VAL A 141 -10.96 10.58 5.10
N GLY A 142 -10.61 10.79 6.38
CA GLY A 142 -10.70 9.75 7.41
C GLY A 142 -12.14 9.28 7.67
N LYS A 143 -13.14 10.15 7.52
CA LYS A 143 -14.56 9.78 7.66
C LYS A 143 -15.11 9.07 6.43
N GLU A 144 -14.63 9.42 5.25
CA GLU A 144 -15.08 8.82 3.98
C GLU A 144 -14.52 7.41 3.78
N TYR A 145 -13.23 7.21 4.09
CA TYR A 145 -12.51 5.97 3.81
C TYR A 145 -12.08 5.20 5.06
N GLY A 146 -12.43 5.67 6.25
CA GLY A 146 -12.10 5.02 7.51
C GLY A 146 -12.83 3.69 7.71
N GLU A 147 -12.22 2.81 8.49
CA GLU A 147 -12.81 1.53 8.88
C GLU A 147 -13.45 1.64 10.26
N GLU A 148 -14.72 1.23 10.37
CA GLU A 148 -15.36 1.07 11.67
C GLU A 148 -14.92 -0.25 12.30
N SER A 149 -14.59 -0.22 13.58
CA SER A 149 -14.10 -1.40 14.31
C SER A 149 -14.83 -1.54 15.62
N LYS A 150 -15.26 -2.77 15.94
CA LYS A 150 -15.94 -3.07 17.19
C LYS A 150 -15.01 -3.83 18.14
N VAL A 151 -14.76 -3.22 19.29
CA VAL A 151 -13.96 -3.82 20.37
C VAL A 151 -14.79 -4.86 21.12
N VAL A 152 -14.30 -6.10 21.19
CA VAL A 152 -14.93 -7.21 21.92
C VAL A 152 -14.35 -7.28 23.33
N ARG A 153 -15.13 -6.87 24.33
CA ARG A 153 -14.68 -6.77 25.73
C ARG A 153 -14.59 -8.12 26.47
N GLU A 154 -15.20 -9.16 25.92
CA GLU A 154 -15.28 -10.49 26.54
C GLU A 154 -14.01 -11.33 26.33
N CYS A 155 -13.17 -10.97 25.37
CA CYS A 155 -11.90 -11.65 25.09
C CYS A 155 -10.77 -11.11 25.97
N SER A 156 -9.99 -12.01 26.59
CA SER A 156 -8.85 -11.64 27.43
C SER A 156 -7.62 -11.28 26.59
N CYS A 157 -7.00 -10.13 26.90
CA CYS A 157 -5.72 -9.68 26.35
C CYS A 157 -4.63 -9.62 27.45
N GLU A 158 -4.65 -10.57 28.39
CA GLU A 158 -3.72 -10.60 29.55
C GLU A 158 -2.24 -10.73 29.14
N LYS A 159 -1.96 -11.55 28.13
CA LYS A 159 -0.59 -11.75 27.63
C LYS A 159 -0.06 -10.47 26.97
N GLU A 160 -0.88 -9.84 26.14
CA GLU A 160 -0.58 -8.58 25.47
C GLU A 160 -0.42 -7.44 26.49
N THR A 161 -1.25 -7.43 27.54
CA THR A 161 -1.10 -6.50 28.67
C THR A 161 0.25 -6.68 29.37
N SER A 162 0.67 -7.93 29.59
CA SER A 162 1.97 -8.25 30.19
C SER A 162 3.14 -7.82 29.29
N LEU A 163 3.04 -8.04 27.98
CA LEU A 163 3.99 -7.56 26.99
C LEU A 163 4.09 -6.03 26.99
N MET A 164 2.96 -5.32 27.02
CA MET A 164 2.90 -3.86 27.11
C MET A 164 3.57 -3.33 28.37
N GLN A 165 3.35 -3.96 29.53
CA GLN A 165 4.02 -3.60 30.79
C GLN A 165 5.52 -3.86 30.73
N TRP A 166 5.96 -4.97 30.14
CA TRP A 166 7.37 -5.23 29.89
C TRP A 166 7.97 -4.18 28.96
N GLY A 167 7.30 -3.82 27.87
CA GLY A 167 7.74 -2.77 26.97
C GLY A 167 7.93 -1.46 27.71
N LYS A 168 6.93 -1.03 28.51
CA LYS A 168 6.99 0.22 29.30
C LYS A 168 8.17 0.24 30.28
N ARG A 169 8.43 -0.89 30.97
CA ARG A 169 9.61 -1.03 31.85
C ARG A 169 10.95 -0.91 31.11
N ASN A 170 10.96 -1.19 29.81
CA ASN A 170 12.14 -1.10 28.95
C ASN A 170 12.11 0.12 28.00
N GLY A 171 11.34 1.16 28.34
CA GLY A 171 11.38 2.46 27.66
C GLY A 171 10.39 2.65 26.51
N LEU A 172 9.47 1.72 26.26
CA LEU A 172 8.33 1.93 25.36
C LEU A 172 7.49 3.11 25.88
N LYS A 173 7.22 4.09 25.01
CA LYS A 173 6.16 5.07 25.22
C LYS A 173 5.00 4.74 24.30
N THR A 174 3.79 4.77 24.84
CA THR A 174 2.60 4.33 24.10
C THR A 174 1.37 5.10 24.55
N LYS A 175 0.58 5.52 23.57
CA LYS A 175 -0.76 6.09 23.71
C LYS A 175 -1.86 5.13 23.25
N VAL A 176 -1.49 3.91 22.90
CA VAL A 176 -2.41 2.85 22.48
C VAL A 176 -2.39 1.70 23.49
N GLU A 177 -3.43 0.88 23.46
CA GLU A 177 -3.49 -0.40 24.18
C GLU A 177 -4.00 -1.51 23.26
N ILE A 178 -3.68 -2.76 23.59
CA ILE A 178 -4.07 -3.90 22.76
C ILE A 178 -5.43 -4.40 23.21
N ALA A 179 -6.33 -4.60 22.25
CA ALA A 179 -7.68 -5.09 22.46
C ALA A 179 -8.05 -6.13 21.40
N TYR A 180 -9.11 -6.89 21.68
CA TYR A 180 -9.69 -7.78 20.68
C TYR A 180 -10.71 -7.01 19.84
N ILE A 181 -10.57 -7.12 18.52
CA ILE A 181 -11.42 -6.48 17.51
C ILE A 181 -12.17 -7.57 16.75
N GLU A 182 -13.48 -7.39 16.63
CA GLU A 182 -14.35 -8.27 15.86
C GLU A 182 -13.87 -8.37 14.41
N GLY A 183 -13.69 -9.61 13.92
CA GLY A 183 -13.20 -9.89 12.56
C GLY A 183 -11.68 -9.73 12.35
N ALA A 184 -10.99 -8.88 13.11
CA ALA A 184 -9.55 -8.64 12.95
C ALA A 184 -8.66 -9.34 14.00
N GLY A 185 -9.25 -9.97 15.02
CA GLY A 185 -8.49 -10.62 16.08
C GLY A 185 -7.95 -9.59 17.06
N ARG A 186 -6.62 -9.41 17.14
CA ARG A 186 -6.03 -8.41 18.06
C ARG A 186 -5.68 -7.16 17.29
N GLY A 187 -5.92 -6.00 17.90
CA GLY A 187 -5.62 -4.69 17.35
C GLY A 187 -5.19 -3.71 18.43
N ALA A 188 -4.64 -2.57 18.03
CA ALA A 188 -4.30 -1.49 18.93
C ALA A 188 -5.41 -0.42 18.91
N ILE A 189 -5.90 0.00 20.07
CA ILE A 189 -6.89 1.08 20.22
C ILE A 189 -6.25 2.30 20.88
N ALA A 190 -6.69 3.50 20.50
CA ALA A 190 -6.21 4.74 21.12
C ALA A 190 -6.77 4.91 22.53
N ARG A 191 -5.92 5.32 23.48
CA ARG A 191 -6.31 5.55 24.90
C ARG A 191 -6.83 6.96 25.15
N GLU A 192 -6.53 7.87 24.24
CA GLU A 192 -6.88 9.28 24.24
C GLU A 192 -7.07 9.73 22.79
N ASP A 193 -7.66 10.91 22.58
CA ASP A 193 -7.74 11.49 21.24
C ASP A 193 -6.33 11.85 20.74
N LEU A 194 -5.94 11.27 19.61
CA LEU A 194 -4.66 11.50 18.96
C LEU A 194 -4.84 12.43 17.78
N LYS A 195 -4.06 13.51 17.75
CA LYS A 195 -4.05 14.49 16.66
C LYS A 195 -2.94 14.18 15.66
N ILE A 196 -3.03 14.79 14.49
CA ILE A 196 -1.98 14.72 13.48
C ILE A 196 -0.64 15.16 14.08
N GLY A 197 0.40 14.35 13.87
CA GLY A 197 1.74 14.56 14.41
C GLY A 197 1.96 14.02 15.84
N ASP A 198 0.91 13.64 16.57
CA ASP A 198 1.09 12.92 17.84
C ASP A 198 1.82 11.59 17.61
N ILE A 199 2.58 11.13 18.60
CA ILE A 199 3.30 9.85 18.53
C ILE A 199 2.47 8.78 19.26
N ALA A 200 1.88 7.85 18.50
CA ALA A 200 1.11 6.74 19.06
C ALA A 200 2.01 5.74 19.81
N LEU A 201 3.17 5.42 19.22
CA LEU A 201 4.20 4.53 19.78
C LEU A 201 5.59 5.13 19.56
N GLU A 202 6.43 5.06 20.59
CA GLU A 202 7.87 5.30 20.50
C GLU A 202 8.60 4.09 21.08
N ILE A 203 9.32 3.37 20.21
CA ILE A 203 9.88 2.05 20.50
C ILE A 203 11.41 2.14 20.45
N PRO A 204 12.11 2.04 21.59
CA PRO A 204 13.57 2.00 21.63
C PRO A 204 14.14 0.86 20.78
N VAL A 205 15.30 1.07 20.16
CA VAL A 205 15.99 0.04 19.35
C VAL A 205 16.24 -1.25 20.14
N SER A 206 16.42 -1.15 21.45
CA SER A 206 16.59 -2.32 22.32
C SER A 206 15.36 -3.24 22.40
N LEU A 207 14.18 -2.82 21.92
CA LEU A 207 12.97 -3.65 21.85
C LEU A 207 12.68 -4.16 20.44
N ILE A 208 13.54 -3.87 19.47
CA ILE A 208 13.39 -4.31 18.08
C ILE A 208 14.18 -5.62 17.90
N ILE A 209 13.53 -6.61 17.32
CA ILE A 209 14.18 -7.87 16.91
C ILE A 209 14.68 -7.68 15.48
N SER A 210 15.98 -7.87 15.28
CA SER A 210 16.65 -7.71 13.98
C SER A 210 17.84 -8.68 13.89
N GLU A 211 18.45 -8.75 12.71
CA GLU A 211 19.62 -9.61 12.42
C GLU A 211 20.76 -9.49 13.45
N ASN A 212 20.92 -8.33 14.10
CA ASN A 212 21.92 -8.10 15.14
C ASN A 212 21.85 -9.13 16.27
N LEU A 213 20.65 -9.62 16.61
CA LEU A 213 20.49 -10.62 17.67
C LEU A 213 21.11 -11.96 17.29
N VAL A 214 21.13 -12.30 15.99
CA VAL A 214 21.76 -13.53 15.52
C VAL A 214 23.28 -13.44 15.67
N LEU A 215 23.87 -12.27 15.39
CA LEU A 215 25.31 -12.02 15.49
C LEU A 215 25.90 -12.30 16.88
N GLU A 216 25.07 -12.20 17.93
CA GLU A 216 25.45 -12.42 19.32
C GLU A 216 25.30 -13.89 19.77
N THR A 217 24.87 -14.79 18.87
CA THR A 217 24.56 -16.20 19.19
C THR A 217 25.63 -17.18 18.71
N ASP A 218 25.55 -18.41 19.23
CA ASP A 218 26.36 -19.56 18.79
C ASP A 218 26.05 -20.01 17.35
N MET A 219 24.93 -19.56 16.78
CA MET A 219 24.49 -19.88 15.41
C MET A 219 25.31 -19.12 14.36
N PHE A 220 25.67 -17.85 14.63
CA PHE A 220 26.25 -16.98 13.62
C PHE A 220 27.57 -17.49 13.01
N PRO A 221 28.56 -17.99 13.79
CA PRO A 221 29.82 -18.52 13.23
C PRO A 221 29.65 -19.76 12.34
N LEU A 222 28.47 -20.40 12.37
CA LEU A 222 28.11 -21.53 11.53
C LEU A 222 27.40 -21.04 10.26
N LEU A 223 26.44 -20.13 10.43
CA LEU A 223 25.64 -19.58 9.35
C LEU A 223 26.46 -18.68 8.41
N GLU A 224 27.38 -17.86 8.93
CA GLU A 224 28.21 -16.96 8.09
C GLU A 224 29.08 -17.70 7.06
N LYS A 225 29.33 -19.00 7.27
CA LYS A 225 30.12 -19.85 6.37
C LYS A 225 29.29 -20.43 5.22
N ILE A 226 27.97 -20.33 5.29
CA ILE A 226 27.05 -20.85 4.28
C ILE A 226 26.94 -19.79 3.19
N GLU A 227 27.48 -20.12 2.01
CA GLU A 227 27.42 -19.23 0.86
C GLU A 227 25.96 -18.92 0.49
N GLY A 228 25.64 -17.63 0.38
CA GLY A 228 24.31 -17.17 -0.06
C GLY A 228 23.22 -17.15 1.01
N ILE A 229 23.52 -17.45 2.28
CA ILE A 229 22.50 -17.33 3.33
C ILE A 229 22.09 -15.87 3.55
N SER A 230 20.78 -15.61 3.54
CA SER A 230 20.25 -14.27 3.79
C SER A 230 20.09 -13.99 5.29
N SER A 231 20.12 -12.71 5.66
CA SER A 231 19.81 -12.27 7.03
C SER A 231 18.40 -12.67 7.46
N GLU A 232 17.46 -12.70 6.52
CA GLU A 232 16.10 -13.20 6.73
C GLU A 232 16.11 -14.67 7.15
N THR A 233 16.82 -15.53 6.42
CA THR A 233 16.91 -16.96 6.77
C THR A 233 17.57 -17.18 8.13
N MET A 234 18.60 -16.38 8.45
CA MET A 234 19.22 -16.39 9.77
C MET A 234 18.23 -16.03 10.89
N LEU A 235 17.36 -15.05 10.64
CA LEU A 235 16.31 -14.65 11.59
C LEU A 235 15.21 -15.69 11.76
N LEU A 236 14.85 -16.42 10.69
CA LEU A 236 13.93 -17.56 10.76
C LEU A 236 14.49 -18.63 11.70
N LEU A 237 15.74 -19.06 11.48
CA LEU A 237 16.42 -20.05 12.30
C LEU A 237 16.49 -19.61 13.77
N TRP A 238 16.88 -18.36 14.02
CA TRP A 238 16.94 -17.80 15.37
C TRP A 238 15.56 -17.81 16.04
N SER A 239 14.50 -17.42 15.32
CA SER A 239 13.15 -17.35 15.87
C SER A 239 12.59 -18.73 16.25
N MET A 240 12.93 -19.76 15.46
CA MET A 240 12.56 -21.14 15.75
C MET A 240 13.15 -21.61 17.08
N LYS A 241 14.44 -21.36 17.33
CA LYS A 241 15.11 -21.68 18.61
C LYS A 241 14.60 -20.80 19.76
N GLU A 242 14.54 -19.49 19.54
CA GLU A 242 14.27 -18.50 20.58
C GLU A 242 12.85 -18.61 21.15
N LYS A 243 11.86 -19.02 20.34
CA LYS A 243 10.49 -19.30 20.80
C LYS A 243 10.45 -20.28 22.00
N HIS A 244 11.38 -21.22 22.07
CA HIS A 244 11.45 -22.23 23.13
C HIS A 244 12.40 -21.85 24.27
N ASN A 245 13.07 -20.69 24.18
CA ASN A 245 14.01 -20.21 25.19
C ASN A 245 13.27 -19.51 26.34
N CYS A 246 13.12 -20.19 27.47
CA CYS A 246 12.41 -19.67 28.65
C CYS A 246 13.09 -18.45 29.31
N ASN A 247 14.36 -18.21 28.99
CA ASN A 247 15.16 -17.06 29.44
C ASN A 247 15.24 -15.96 28.36
N SER A 248 14.54 -16.11 27.23
CA SER A 248 14.53 -15.09 26.19
C SER A 248 14.08 -13.75 26.73
N LYS A 249 14.80 -12.69 26.35
CA LYS A 249 14.37 -11.30 26.58
C LYS A 249 13.00 -11.02 25.95
N PHE A 250 12.69 -11.70 24.84
CA PHE A 250 11.47 -11.53 24.07
C PHE A 250 10.43 -12.62 24.36
N ARG A 251 10.60 -13.40 25.43
CA ARG A 251 9.65 -14.47 25.81
C ARG A 251 8.19 -14.00 25.82
N LEU A 252 7.91 -12.84 26.43
CA LEU A 252 6.54 -12.30 26.50
C LEU A 252 5.95 -11.97 25.12
N TYR A 253 6.79 -11.65 24.12
CA TYR A 253 6.33 -11.48 22.76
C TYR A 253 5.98 -12.82 22.13
N PHE A 254 6.87 -13.82 22.23
CA PHE A 254 6.60 -15.17 21.73
C PHE A 254 5.36 -15.80 22.38
N ASP A 255 5.13 -15.56 23.68
CA ASP A 255 3.94 -16.04 24.40
C ASP A 255 2.63 -15.45 23.84
N THR A 256 2.69 -14.25 23.25
CA THR A 256 1.53 -13.61 22.60
C THR A 256 1.30 -14.10 21.17
N LEU A 257 2.29 -14.68 20.49
CA LEU A 257 2.10 -15.12 19.10
C LEU A 257 1.13 -16.30 19.02
N PRO A 258 0.39 -16.44 17.90
CA PRO A 258 -0.51 -17.57 17.72
C PRO A 258 0.27 -18.86 17.52
N ALA A 259 -0.33 -19.99 17.88
CA ALA A 259 0.27 -21.31 17.68
C ALA A 259 0.42 -21.66 16.18
N ALA A 260 -0.53 -21.20 15.37
CA ALA A 260 -0.52 -21.29 13.91
C ALA A 260 -1.03 -19.97 13.32
N PHE A 261 -0.52 -19.57 12.16
CA PHE A 261 -1.02 -18.41 11.44
C PHE A 261 -2.09 -18.84 10.43
N ASN A 262 -2.99 -17.92 10.12
CA ASN A 262 -4.08 -18.14 9.19
C ASN A 262 -3.75 -17.49 7.84
N THR A 263 -2.64 -17.86 7.20
CA THR A 263 -2.21 -17.28 5.91
C THR A 263 -2.52 -18.20 4.72
N GLY A 264 -2.44 -17.68 3.50
CA GLY A 264 -2.53 -18.48 2.27
C GLY A 264 -1.51 -19.63 2.21
N LEU A 265 -0.35 -19.47 2.86
CA LEU A 265 0.66 -20.53 2.97
C LEU A 265 0.20 -21.72 3.82
N SER A 266 -0.83 -21.54 4.65
CA SER A 266 -1.44 -22.58 5.48
C SER A 266 -2.78 -23.09 4.95
N PHE A 267 -3.20 -22.69 3.74
CA PHE A 267 -4.45 -23.15 3.14
C PHE A 267 -4.47 -24.68 2.96
N GLY A 268 -5.57 -25.29 3.39
CA GLY A 268 -5.84 -26.71 3.18
C GLY A 268 -6.27 -27.02 1.74
N VAL A 269 -6.41 -28.31 1.44
CA VAL A 269 -6.75 -28.81 0.09
C VAL A 269 -8.05 -28.19 -0.42
N SER A 270 -9.09 -28.09 0.42
CA SER A 270 -10.39 -27.51 0.04
C SER A 270 -10.28 -26.02 -0.32
N ALA A 271 -9.48 -25.25 0.41
CA ALA A 271 -9.27 -23.83 0.10
C ALA A 271 -8.47 -23.64 -1.19
N ILE A 272 -7.47 -24.49 -1.43
CA ILE A 272 -6.72 -24.53 -2.69
C ILE A 272 -7.65 -24.88 -3.87
N MET A 273 -8.54 -25.86 -3.72
CA MET A 273 -9.52 -26.19 -4.75
C MET A 273 -10.51 -25.05 -5.00
N ALA A 274 -10.93 -24.33 -3.95
CA ALA A 274 -11.82 -23.18 -4.10
C ALA A 274 -11.20 -22.09 -5.00
N LEU A 275 -9.86 -21.91 -4.95
CA LEU A 275 -9.12 -20.94 -5.77
C LEU A 275 -8.98 -21.33 -7.26
N ASP A 276 -9.52 -22.47 -7.69
CA ASP A 276 -9.45 -22.90 -9.09
C ASP A 276 -9.94 -21.81 -10.06
N GLY A 277 -9.23 -21.64 -11.18
CA GLY A 277 -9.48 -20.56 -12.15
C GLY A 277 -8.95 -19.18 -11.75
N THR A 278 -8.33 -19.02 -10.58
CA THR A 278 -7.64 -17.78 -10.18
C THR A 278 -6.11 -17.91 -10.34
N ILE A 279 -5.43 -16.80 -10.64
CA ILE A 279 -3.96 -16.74 -10.68
C ILE A 279 -3.36 -17.02 -9.29
N LEU A 280 -4.07 -16.64 -8.22
CA LEU A 280 -3.62 -16.83 -6.83
C LEU A 280 -3.38 -18.31 -6.48
N LEU A 281 -4.10 -19.24 -7.11
CA LEU A 281 -3.86 -20.67 -6.93
C LEU A 281 -2.40 -21.02 -7.25
N GLU A 282 -1.92 -20.60 -8.43
CA GLU A 282 -0.56 -20.88 -8.88
C GLU A 282 0.46 -20.17 -8.00
N GLU A 283 0.20 -18.91 -7.63
CA GLU A 283 1.08 -18.13 -6.73
C GLU A 283 1.28 -18.83 -5.37
N ILE A 284 0.21 -19.32 -4.73
CA ILE A 284 0.30 -20.00 -3.44
C ILE A 284 1.03 -21.34 -3.56
N VAL A 285 0.76 -22.11 -4.63
CA VAL A 285 1.43 -23.39 -4.87
C VAL A 285 2.94 -23.17 -5.05
N GLN A 286 3.33 -22.22 -5.91
CA GLN A 286 4.73 -21.88 -6.14
C GLN A 286 5.42 -21.38 -4.86
N ALA A 287 4.74 -20.54 -4.06
CA ALA A 287 5.28 -20.07 -2.78
C ALA A 287 5.52 -21.23 -1.80
N LYS A 288 4.57 -22.17 -1.70
CA LYS A 288 4.72 -23.37 -0.85
C LYS A 288 5.87 -24.26 -1.31
N GLU A 289 5.98 -24.52 -2.62
CA GLU A 289 7.08 -25.31 -3.19
C GLU A 289 8.44 -24.65 -2.95
N HIS A 290 8.51 -23.32 -3.13
CA HIS A 290 9.72 -22.56 -2.88
C HIS A 290 10.18 -22.68 -1.42
N LEU A 291 9.26 -22.53 -0.45
CA LEU A 291 9.56 -22.72 0.96
C LEU A 291 9.99 -24.16 1.27
N ARG A 292 9.33 -25.15 0.67
CA ARG A 292 9.68 -26.55 0.85
C ARG A 292 11.10 -26.86 0.37
N ASN A 293 11.46 -26.35 -0.81
CA ASN A 293 12.80 -26.49 -1.36
C ASN A 293 13.86 -25.83 -0.48
N GLN A 294 13.59 -24.62 0.05
CA GLN A 294 14.50 -23.96 1.00
C GLN A 294 14.72 -24.80 2.26
N TYR A 295 13.64 -25.36 2.83
CA TYR A 295 13.72 -26.20 4.01
C TYR A 295 14.58 -27.45 3.76
N GLU A 296 14.31 -28.17 2.68
CA GLU A 296 14.99 -29.44 2.37
C GLU A 296 16.49 -29.26 2.06
N GLN A 297 16.88 -28.11 1.50
CA GLN A 297 18.29 -27.82 1.19
C GLN A 297 19.11 -27.45 2.42
N LEU A 298 18.53 -26.76 3.41
CA LEU A 298 19.28 -26.13 4.49
C LEU A 298 19.20 -26.91 5.82
N PHE A 299 17.99 -27.28 6.22
CA PHE A 299 17.72 -27.67 7.61
C PHE A 299 18.27 -29.07 7.96
N PRO A 300 18.12 -30.11 7.12
CA PRO A 300 18.70 -31.42 7.40
C PRO A 300 20.21 -31.38 7.59
N VAL A 301 20.91 -30.62 6.73
CA VAL A 301 22.38 -30.48 6.75
C VAL A 301 22.85 -29.76 8.02
N LEU A 302 22.14 -28.71 8.44
CA LEU A 302 22.44 -28.01 9.69
C LEU A 302 22.25 -28.91 10.92
N CYS A 303 21.13 -29.65 10.96
CA CYS A 303 20.80 -30.53 12.07
C CYS A 303 21.76 -31.71 12.20
N GLU A 304 22.22 -32.27 11.08
CA GLU A 304 23.17 -33.39 11.08
C GLU A 304 24.58 -32.96 11.48
N ASN A 305 25.07 -31.83 10.94
CA ASN A 305 26.44 -31.37 11.19
C ASN A 305 26.61 -30.66 12.54
N TYR A 306 25.55 -30.03 13.06
CA TYR A 306 25.61 -29.16 14.24
C TYR A 306 24.43 -29.37 15.20
N PRO A 307 24.15 -30.60 15.67
CA PRO A 307 22.96 -30.92 16.46
C PRO A 307 22.87 -30.18 17.80
N ASP A 308 24.00 -29.78 18.38
CA ASP A 308 24.02 -29.01 19.64
C ASP A 308 23.46 -27.58 19.45
N VAL A 309 23.64 -27.00 18.26
CA VAL A 309 23.18 -25.64 17.92
C VAL A 309 21.81 -25.68 17.23
N PHE A 310 21.60 -26.70 16.39
CA PHE A 310 20.39 -26.94 15.59
C PHE A 310 19.73 -28.28 15.96
N PRO A 311 19.16 -28.43 17.17
CA PRO A 311 18.48 -29.66 17.58
C PRO A 311 17.27 -30.00 16.68
N PRO A 312 17.22 -31.19 16.03
CA PRO A 312 16.21 -31.52 15.02
C PRO A 312 14.75 -31.28 15.44
N GLU A 313 14.43 -31.45 16.73
CA GLU A 313 13.09 -31.23 17.29
C GLU A 313 12.61 -29.77 17.21
N LEU A 314 13.52 -28.80 17.13
CA LEU A 314 13.18 -27.38 16.99
C LEU A 314 13.12 -26.96 15.52
N TYR A 315 13.70 -27.75 14.63
CA TYR A 315 13.91 -27.40 13.22
C TYR A 315 13.09 -28.27 12.26
N THR A 316 11.83 -28.53 12.61
CA THR A 316 10.87 -29.24 11.75
C THR A 316 10.26 -28.34 10.68
N TRP A 317 9.60 -28.96 9.69
CA TRP A 317 8.88 -28.23 8.65
C TRP A 317 7.80 -27.30 9.22
N GLU A 318 7.06 -27.76 10.23
CA GLU A 318 5.99 -26.99 10.87
C GLU A 318 6.55 -25.76 11.59
N HIS A 319 7.67 -25.89 12.29
CA HIS A 319 8.33 -24.76 12.94
C HIS A 319 8.94 -23.78 11.93
N PHE A 320 9.46 -24.29 10.81
CA PHE A 320 9.97 -23.44 9.73
C PHE A 320 8.84 -22.64 9.09
N LEU A 321 7.74 -23.29 8.71
CA LEU A 321 6.58 -22.61 8.14
C LEU A 321 6.02 -21.56 9.11
N TRP A 322 5.89 -21.90 10.39
CA TRP A 322 5.45 -20.96 11.43
C TRP A 322 6.39 -19.74 11.53
N ALA A 323 7.71 -19.94 11.43
CA ALA A 323 8.66 -18.83 11.45
C ALA A 323 8.54 -17.96 10.19
N CYS A 324 8.39 -18.57 9.01
CA CYS A 324 8.14 -17.83 7.77
C CYS A 324 6.90 -16.96 7.88
N GLU A 325 5.77 -17.54 8.30
CA GLU A 325 4.50 -16.81 8.47
C GLU A 325 4.59 -15.69 9.50
N LEU A 326 5.32 -15.89 10.62
CA LEU A 326 5.61 -14.83 11.59
C LEU A 326 6.31 -13.65 10.92
N TRP A 327 7.40 -13.90 10.18
CA TRP A 327 8.18 -12.83 9.58
C TRP A 327 7.45 -12.18 8.41
N TYR A 328 6.68 -12.92 7.61
CA TYR A 328 5.91 -12.35 6.51
C TYR A 328 4.75 -11.47 7.01
N SER A 329 4.06 -11.87 8.08
CA SER A 329 2.88 -11.16 8.58
C SER A 329 3.18 -10.05 9.61
N ASN A 330 4.32 -10.10 10.31
CA ASN A 330 4.61 -9.16 11.40
C ASN A 330 5.89 -8.33 11.23
N SER A 331 6.69 -8.54 10.19
CA SER A 331 7.92 -7.77 10.00
C SER A 331 7.68 -6.38 9.43
N MET A 332 8.60 -5.47 9.77
CA MET A 332 8.65 -4.09 9.28
C MET A 332 10.06 -3.79 8.78
N LYS A 333 10.18 -3.07 7.67
CA LYS A 333 11.47 -2.59 7.17
C LYS A 333 11.86 -1.30 7.87
N ILE A 334 12.95 -1.32 8.65
CA ILE A 334 13.42 -0.19 9.44
C ILE A 334 14.77 0.28 8.94
N MET A 335 14.88 1.58 8.65
CA MET A 335 16.14 2.25 8.34
C MET A 335 16.87 2.59 9.64
N PHE A 336 18.02 1.96 9.84
CA PHE A 336 18.89 2.18 10.99
C PHE A 336 19.78 3.41 10.81
N SER A 337 20.38 3.86 11.91
CA SER A 337 21.25 5.06 11.93
C SER A 337 22.53 4.89 11.10
N ASP A 338 22.90 3.66 10.75
CA ASP A 338 23.99 3.35 9.83
C ASP A 338 23.58 3.43 8.35
N GLY A 339 22.33 3.83 8.06
CA GLY A 339 21.78 3.92 6.72
C GLY A 339 21.28 2.60 6.14
N LYS A 340 21.44 1.47 6.85
CA LYS A 340 21.00 0.15 6.37
C LYS A 340 19.52 -0.07 6.65
N LEU A 341 18.80 -0.54 5.63
CA LEU A 341 17.43 -1.02 5.76
C LEU A 341 17.44 -2.47 6.25
N ARG A 342 16.71 -2.77 7.31
CA ARG A 342 16.67 -4.12 7.90
C ARG A 342 15.24 -4.57 8.15
N THR A 343 14.98 -5.85 7.91
CA THR A 343 13.72 -6.50 8.24
C THR A 343 13.69 -6.79 9.75
N CYS A 344 12.66 -6.33 10.44
CA CYS A 344 12.58 -6.36 11.90
C CYS A 344 11.22 -6.81 12.40
N LEU A 345 11.16 -7.56 13.52
CA LEU A 345 9.93 -7.69 14.30
C LEU A 345 9.91 -6.61 15.38
N ILE A 346 8.76 -5.95 15.51
CA ILE A 346 8.55 -4.89 16.50
C ILE A 346 7.40 -5.30 17.42
N PRO A 347 7.67 -5.98 18.55
CA PRO A 347 6.67 -6.72 19.33
C PRO A 347 5.35 -6.01 19.60
N VAL A 348 5.38 -4.74 19.99
CA VAL A 348 4.15 -3.98 20.30
C VAL A 348 3.53 -3.35 19.06
N ALA A 349 4.34 -2.90 18.10
CA ALA A 349 3.81 -2.30 16.87
C ALA A 349 3.19 -3.35 15.94
N GLY A 350 3.56 -4.62 16.06
CA GLY A 350 2.98 -5.74 15.30
C GLY A 350 1.49 -6.00 15.57
N PHE A 351 0.87 -5.30 16.53
CA PHE A 351 -0.58 -5.33 16.78
C PHE A 351 -1.35 -4.18 16.11
N LEU A 352 -0.67 -3.24 15.43
CA LEU A 352 -1.35 -2.23 14.62
C LEU A 352 -1.78 -2.87 13.30
N ASN A 353 -3.09 -3.01 13.10
CA ASN A 353 -3.65 -3.61 11.89
C ASN A 353 -3.52 -2.71 10.66
N HIS A 354 -3.68 -3.31 9.48
CA HIS A 354 -3.69 -2.61 8.21
C HIS A 354 -4.99 -1.84 7.97
N SER A 355 -4.90 -0.71 7.29
CA SER A 355 -6.04 -0.06 6.62
C SER A 355 -5.59 0.59 5.31
N THR A 356 -6.50 0.68 4.34
CA THR A 356 -6.30 1.46 3.10
C THR A 356 -6.33 2.98 3.37
N CYS A 357 -6.91 3.40 4.50
CA CYS A 357 -6.88 4.78 5.01
C CYS A 357 -6.28 4.77 6.45
N PRO A 358 -4.96 4.55 6.58
CA PRO A 358 -4.33 4.31 7.87
C PRO A 358 -4.24 5.57 8.73
N HIS A 359 -4.16 5.36 10.04
CA HIS A 359 -3.84 6.42 11.01
C HIS A 359 -2.36 6.78 10.99
N ILE A 360 -1.49 5.80 10.71
CA ILE A 360 -0.02 5.94 10.68
C ILE A 360 0.49 5.49 9.31
N ALA A 361 0.96 6.44 8.50
CA ALA A 361 1.55 6.17 7.19
C ALA A 361 3.08 6.31 7.18
N HIS A 362 3.63 7.21 8.01
CA HIS A 362 5.05 7.58 7.98
C HIS A 362 5.83 6.99 9.17
N TYR A 363 6.27 5.74 9.04
CA TYR A 363 7.13 5.08 10.02
C TYR A 363 8.32 4.40 9.32
N GLY A 364 9.14 3.66 10.07
CA GLY A 364 10.19 2.83 9.46
C GLY A 364 11.59 3.45 9.45
N LYS A 365 11.86 4.45 10.29
CA LYS A 365 13.20 5.00 10.50
C LYS A 365 13.50 5.23 11.97
N ILE A 366 14.73 4.90 12.37
CA ILE A 366 15.22 5.21 13.72
C ILE A 366 15.53 6.70 13.81
N ASP A 367 14.93 7.35 14.81
CA ASP A 367 15.32 8.69 15.24
C ASP A 367 16.67 8.61 15.94
N PRO A 368 17.74 9.22 15.39
CA PRO A 368 19.08 9.14 15.99
C PRO A 368 19.18 9.86 17.34
N VAL A 369 18.28 10.81 17.63
CA VAL A 369 18.29 11.57 18.89
C VAL A 369 17.77 10.72 20.03
N THR A 370 16.65 10.04 19.82
CA THR A 370 16.01 9.20 20.86
C THR A 370 16.39 7.72 20.76
N ASN A 371 17.13 7.32 19.72
CA ASN A 371 17.49 5.94 19.40
C ASN A 371 16.26 5.00 19.43
N SER A 372 15.19 5.42 18.74
CA SER A 372 13.89 4.75 18.74
C SER A 372 13.17 4.91 17.40
N VAL A 373 12.27 3.98 17.08
CA VAL A 373 11.32 4.13 15.98
C VAL A 373 10.05 4.81 16.50
N LYS A 374 9.54 5.79 15.77
CA LYS A 374 8.32 6.54 16.11
C LYS A 374 7.20 6.22 15.12
N PHE A 375 5.97 6.22 15.62
CA PHE A 375 4.75 6.00 14.85
C PHE A 375 3.88 7.26 14.94
N PRO A 376 4.17 8.29 14.12
CA PRO A 376 3.42 9.54 14.11
C PRO A 376 2.06 9.37 13.43
N MET A 377 1.05 10.08 13.94
CA MET A 377 -0.28 10.11 13.36
C MET A 377 -0.30 10.94 12.08
N SER A 378 -0.70 10.28 10.98
CA SER A 378 -1.00 10.89 9.69
C SER A 378 -2.44 11.43 9.66
N ARG A 379 -3.39 10.73 10.27
CA ARG A 379 -4.75 11.26 10.52
C ARG A 379 -5.14 11.11 12.00
N PRO A 380 -6.09 11.91 12.50
CA PRO A 380 -6.56 11.80 13.88
C PRO A 380 -7.18 10.44 14.17
N CYS A 381 -7.08 9.99 15.43
CA CYS A 381 -7.69 8.77 15.95
C CYS A 381 -8.37 9.09 17.28
N ASN A 382 -9.65 8.78 17.43
CA ASN A 382 -10.39 9.10 18.65
C ASN A 382 -10.13 8.08 19.75
N ALA A 383 -10.28 8.48 21.02
CA ALA A 383 -10.19 7.56 22.14
C ALA A 383 -11.15 6.36 21.98
N GLY A 384 -10.63 5.14 22.12
CA GLY A 384 -11.36 3.89 21.94
C GLY A 384 -11.47 3.39 20.48
N GLU A 385 -11.07 4.20 19.50
CA GLU A 385 -11.00 3.80 18.09
C GLU A 385 -9.79 2.90 17.85
N GLN A 386 -9.90 1.96 16.91
CA GLN A 386 -8.75 1.18 16.45
C GLN A 386 -7.78 2.08 15.67
N CYS A 387 -6.53 2.09 16.10
CA CYS A 387 -5.44 2.75 15.41
C CYS A 387 -4.85 1.79 14.39
N PHE A 388 -4.71 2.26 13.15
CA PHE A 388 -4.28 1.46 12.00
C PHE A 388 -2.98 2.02 11.42
N LEU A 389 -2.14 1.16 10.85
CA LEU A 389 -1.01 1.57 10.03
C LEU A 389 -1.12 1.01 8.61
N THR A 390 -0.27 1.45 7.69
CA THR A 390 -0.15 0.80 6.37
C THR A 390 0.90 -0.30 6.40
N TYR A 391 0.56 -1.53 5.99
CA TYR A 391 1.55 -2.59 5.75
C TYR A 391 2.33 -2.33 4.45
N GLY A 392 1.75 -1.55 3.55
CA GLY A 392 2.27 -1.27 2.23
C GLY A 392 1.12 -1.15 1.22
N ASN A 393 1.49 -0.87 -0.01
CA ASN A 393 0.55 -0.79 -1.14
C ASN A 393 0.37 -2.18 -1.75
N PHE A 394 -0.20 -3.11 -0.98
CA PHE A 394 -0.32 -4.52 -1.37
C PHE A 394 -1.70 -4.84 -1.94
N SER A 395 -1.73 -5.73 -2.93
CA SER A 395 -2.96 -6.33 -3.44
C SER A 395 -3.59 -7.25 -2.38
N SER A 396 -4.88 -7.51 -2.55
CA SER A 396 -5.61 -8.46 -1.72
C SER A 396 -5.06 -9.89 -1.86
N SER A 397 -4.48 -10.27 -3.02
CA SER A 397 -3.78 -11.55 -3.18
C SER A 397 -2.55 -11.65 -2.27
N HIS A 398 -1.75 -10.58 -2.19
CA HIS A 398 -0.58 -10.52 -1.32
C HIS A 398 -0.97 -10.52 0.17
N LEU A 399 -1.97 -9.72 0.55
CA LEU A 399 -2.46 -9.65 1.93
C LEU A 399 -3.04 -11.00 2.38
N LEU A 400 -3.82 -11.67 1.53
CA LEU A 400 -4.33 -13.02 1.82
C LEU A 400 -3.17 -14.02 1.98
N THR A 401 -2.22 -14.00 1.05
CA THR A 401 -1.11 -14.98 1.03
C THR A 401 -0.21 -14.88 2.25
N PHE A 402 0.19 -13.66 2.63
CA PHE A 402 1.24 -13.45 3.62
C PHE A 402 0.76 -12.90 4.96
N TYR A 403 -0.44 -12.30 5.01
CA TYR A 403 -1.01 -11.72 6.23
C TYR A 403 -2.31 -12.40 6.67
N GLY A 404 -2.98 -13.14 5.77
CA GLY A 404 -4.14 -13.94 6.14
C GLY A 404 -5.48 -13.20 6.23
N PHE A 405 -5.65 -12.12 5.46
CA PHE A 405 -6.92 -11.37 5.43
C PHE A 405 -7.15 -10.68 4.09
N LEU A 406 -8.40 -10.30 3.85
CA LEU A 406 -8.80 -9.39 2.77
C LEU A 406 -9.22 -8.05 3.37
N PRO A 407 -8.84 -6.91 2.77
CA PRO A 407 -9.30 -5.59 3.22
C PRO A 407 -10.83 -5.48 3.25
N GLN A 408 -11.38 -4.81 4.27
CA GLN A 408 -12.82 -4.56 4.36
C GLN A 408 -13.29 -3.53 3.33
N GLN A 409 -12.47 -2.51 3.10
CA GLN A 409 -12.71 -1.47 2.10
C GLN A 409 -12.19 -1.89 0.72
N GLN A 410 -12.69 -1.22 -0.32
CA GLN A 410 -12.17 -1.44 -1.67
C GLN A 410 -10.67 -1.13 -1.73
N ASN A 411 -9.87 -2.11 -2.14
CA ASN A 411 -8.43 -1.95 -2.24
C ASN A 411 -8.04 -1.43 -3.64
N PRO A 412 -7.47 -0.21 -3.76
CA PRO A 412 -7.09 0.36 -5.05
C PRO A 412 -5.93 -0.39 -5.74
N TYR A 413 -5.27 -1.30 -5.01
CA TYR A 413 -4.15 -2.12 -5.49
C TYR A 413 -4.60 -3.48 -6.03
N ASP A 414 -5.91 -3.76 -6.05
CA ASP A 414 -6.46 -4.95 -6.70
C ASP A 414 -6.52 -4.74 -8.22
N VAL A 415 -5.42 -5.12 -8.87
CA VAL A 415 -5.23 -5.06 -10.30
C VAL A 415 -5.07 -6.47 -10.88
N ILE A 416 -5.54 -6.66 -12.10
CA ILE A 416 -5.30 -7.86 -12.90
C ILE A 416 -4.35 -7.44 -14.03
N SER A 417 -3.15 -8.02 -14.04
CA SER A 417 -2.19 -7.81 -15.12
C SER A 417 -2.64 -8.55 -16.38
N LEU A 418 -2.41 -7.93 -17.54
CA LEU A 418 -2.71 -8.50 -18.85
C LEU A 418 -1.41 -8.70 -19.62
N ASP A 419 -1.14 -9.94 -20.01
CA ASP A 419 -0.06 -10.28 -20.92
C ASP A 419 -0.59 -10.18 -22.35
N ILE A 420 -0.32 -9.04 -23.01
CA ILE A 420 -0.75 -8.77 -24.38
C ILE A 420 0.45 -8.97 -25.29
N ASP A 421 0.49 -10.12 -25.99
CA ASP A 421 1.48 -10.39 -27.02
C ASP A 421 1.16 -9.55 -28.27
N VAL A 422 1.91 -8.47 -28.48
CA VAL A 422 1.88 -7.75 -29.77
C VAL A 422 3.21 -7.95 -30.48
N ALA A 423 3.14 -8.40 -31.73
CA ALA A 423 4.29 -8.46 -32.63
C ALA A 423 4.97 -7.08 -32.67
N LEU A 424 6.23 -7.03 -32.26
CA LEU A 424 7.09 -5.84 -32.35
C LEU A 424 7.30 -5.48 -33.82
N ASP A 425 6.41 -4.68 -34.41
CA ASP A 425 6.64 -4.11 -35.72
C ASP A 425 6.92 -2.59 -35.63
N GLU A 426 8.14 -2.28 -36.03
CA GLU A 426 8.72 -1.03 -36.54
C GLU A 426 8.37 0.28 -35.81
N VAL A 427 9.40 0.76 -35.09
CA VAL A 427 9.58 2.15 -34.62
C VAL A 427 9.07 3.14 -35.65
N CYS A 428 7.95 3.80 -35.34
CA CYS A 428 7.49 4.97 -36.07
C CYS A 428 8.45 6.14 -35.76
N ASP A 429 9.10 6.68 -36.79
CA ASP A 429 10.09 7.78 -36.76
C ASP A 429 9.46 9.17 -36.53
N ASP A 430 8.43 9.25 -35.68
CA ASP A 430 7.86 10.51 -35.21
C ASP A 430 8.01 10.56 -33.70
N GLY A 431 8.87 11.45 -33.21
CA GLY A 431 9.40 11.52 -31.84
C GLY A 431 8.42 11.87 -30.73
N VAL A 432 7.22 11.26 -30.71
CA VAL A 432 6.24 11.35 -29.63
C VAL A 432 5.79 9.93 -29.26
N SER A 433 6.59 9.24 -28.44
CA SER A 433 6.16 8.02 -27.75
C SER A 433 5.03 8.37 -26.80
N THR A 434 3.82 7.85 -27.04
CA THR A 434 2.63 8.09 -26.19
C THR A 434 2.07 6.83 -25.52
N SER A 435 2.78 5.70 -25.55
CA SER A 435 2.68 4.78 -24.40
C SER A 435 4.04 4.19 -24.01
N ASP A 436 4.66 4.77 -23.00
CA ASP A 436 5.80 4.14 -22.32
C ASP A 436 5.32 3.19 -21.21
N TRP A 437 4.34 2.36 -21.53
CA TRP A 437 3.86 1.28 -20.65
C TRP A 437 4.08 -0.04 -21.40
N ASN A 438 4.92 -0.92 -20.82
CA ASN A 438 5.23 -2.24 -21.38
C ASN A 438 4.33 -3.34 -20.81
N SER A 439 3.63 -3.05 -19.72
CA SER A 439 2.66 -3.93 -19.07
C SER A 439 1.33 -3.21 -18.99
N HIS A 440 0.25 -3.96 -19.21
CA HIS A 440 -1.10 -3.43 -19.09
C HIS A 440 -1.84 -4.11 -17.95
N MET A 441 -2.79 -3.39 -17.38
CA MET A 441 -3.51 -3.84 -16.20
C MET A 441 -4.93 -3.30 -16.23
N VAL A 442 -5.84 -4.04 -15.60
CA VAL A 442 -7.22 -3.64 -15.38
C VAL A 442 -7.55 -3.71 -13.90
N ARG A 443 -8.61 -3.02 -13.49
CA ARG A 443 -9.13 -3.06 -12.12
C ARG A 443 -10.64 -2.82 -12.14
N GLY A 444 -11.28 -2.94 -10.99
CA GLY A 444 -12.70 -2.65 -10.84
C GLY A 444 -13.08 -1.28 -11.41
N THR A 445 -14.04 -1.26 -12.35
CA THR A 445 -14.40 -0.04 -13.09
C THR A 445 -15.12 1.00 -12.22
N TRP A 446 -15.59 0.59 -11.04
CA TRP A 446 -16.16 1.48 -10.00
C TRP A 446 -15.18 2.53 -9.47
N PHE A 447 -13.87 2.39 -9.74
CA PHE A 447 -12.90 3.43 -9.42
C PHE A 447 -12.72 4.49 -10.52
N SER A 448 -13.29 4.30 -11.71
CA SER A 448 -13.24 5.28 -12.80
C SER A 448 -14.53 6.10 -12.83
N LYS A 449 -14.39 7.42 -13.00
CA LYS A 449 -15.52 8.34 -13.16
C LYS A 449 -15.75 8.75 -14.62
N ASN A 450 -14.87 8.33 -15.53
CA ASN A 450 -14.94 8.72 -16.95
C ASN A 450 -15.51 7.59 -17.80
N SER A 451 -16.83 7.60 -17.95
CA SER A 451 -17.57 6.68 -18.82
C SER A 451 -17.80 7.25 -20.23
N GLY A 452 -17.13 8.34 -20.60
CA GLY A 452 -17.30 8.98 -21.90
C GLY A 452 -16.78 8.13 -23.05
N ILE A 453 -17.13 8.54 -24.27
CA ILE A 453 -16.59 7.97 -25.51
C ILE A 453 -15.06 7.99 -25.45
N PHE A 454 -14.43 6.95 -25.97
CA PHE A 454 -12.99 6.69 -25.91
C PHE A 454 -12.42 6.36 -24.51
N ASN A 455 -13.24 6.26 -23.46
CA ASN A 455 -12.77 5.93 -22.10
C ASN A 455 -13.53 4.76 -21.48
N TYR A 456 -14.87 4.74 -21.54
CA TYR A 456 -15.72 3.61 -21.11
C TYR A 456 -15.49 3.10 -19.67
N SER A 457 -14.95 3.94 -18.79
CA SER A 457 -14.47 3.55 -17.45
C SER A 457 -13.33 2.53 -17.44
N LEU A 458 -12.69 2.30 -18.59
CA LEU A 458 -11.54 1.42 -18.79
C LEU A 458 -10.22 2.21 -18.76
N PRO A 459 -9.07 1.53 -18.58
CA PRO A 459 -7.79 2.20 -18.40
C PRO A 459 -7.31 2.84 -19.71
N PRO A 460 -7.05 4.16 -19.73
CA PRO A 460 -6.65 4.85 -20.96
C PRO A 460 -5.35 4.30 -21.59
N PRO A 461 -4.29 3.96 -20.83
CA PRO A 461 -3.09 3.38 -21.45
C PRO A 461 -3.35 2.05 -22.17
N LEU A 462 -4.25 1.21 -21.65
CA LEU A 462 -4.68 -0.03 -22.30
C LEU A 462 -5.44 0.26 -23.59
N LEU A 463 -6.44 1.15 -23.54
CA LEU A 463 -7.19 1.51 -24.74
C LEU A 463 -6.29 2.13 -25.81
N ASP A 464 -5.37 3.02 -25.43
CA ASP A 464 -4.42 3.64 -26.35
C ASP A 464 -3.41 2.64 -26.94
N HIS A 465 -3.10 1.56 -26.23
CA HIS A 465 -2.35 0.43 -26.77
C HIS A 465 -3.15 -0.35 -27.82
N LEU A 466 -4.38 -0.73 -27.50
CA LEU A 466 -5.24 -1.48 -28.42
C LEU A 466 -5.59 -0.66 -29.67
N ARG A 467 -5.78 0.66 -29.56
CA ARG A 467 -5.98 1.57 -30.69
C ARG A 467 -4.79 1.55 -31.65
N ARG A 468 -3.57 1.71 -31.12
CA ARG A 468 -2.35 1.74 -31.93
C ARG A 468 -2.10 0.42 -32.65
N ALA A 469 -2.44 -0.70 -32.02
CA ALA A 469 -2.36 -2.02 -32.67
C ALA A 469 -3.25 -2.12 -33.93
N ARG A 470 -4.24 -1.23 -34.07
CA ARG A 470 -5.18 -1.21 -35.20
C ARG A 470 -4.99 -0.03 -36.16
N GLY A 471 -3.98 0.81 -35.93
CA GLY A 471 -3.57 1.90 -36.83
C GLY A 471 -3.52 3.28 -36.17
N PRO A 472 -3.18 4.34 -36.94
CA PRO A 472 -3.14 5.72 -36.44
C PRO A 472 -4.56 6.26 -36.24
N VAL A 473 -5.16 5.96 -35.09
CA VAL A 473 -6.51 6.43 -34.74
C VAL A 473 -6.42 7.82 -34.10
N SER A 474 -7.00 8.82 -34.76
CA SER A 474 -7.32 10.11 -34.12
C SER A 474 -8.53 9.93 -33.21
N ARG A 475 -8.59 10.58 -32.04
CA ARG A 475 -9.78 10.56 -31.15
C ARG A 475 -10.91 11.46 -31.70
N THR A 476 -11.38 11.14 -32.90
CA THR A 476 -12.50 11.81 -33.57
C THR A 476 -13.65 10.84 -33.74
N GLU A 477 -14.88 11.32 -33.56
CA GLU A 477 -16.12 10.55 -33.74
C GLU A 477 -16.46 10.37 -35.24
N THR A 478 -15.48 9.90 -36.03
CA THR A 478 -15.70 9.45 -37.40
C THR A 478 -16.17 8.00 -37.37
N ARG A 479 -16.97 7.61 -38.35
CA ARG A 479 -17.49 6.24 -38.47
C ARG A 479 -16.40 5.18 -38.34
N ASP A 480 -15.31 5.31 -39.12
CA ASP A 480 -14.20 4.36 -39.11
C ASP A 480 -13.57 4.21 -37.71
N ASN A 481 -13.43 5.31 -36.96
CA ASN A 481 -12.89 5.26 -35.61
C ASN A 481 -13.85 4.61 -34.62
N LEU A 482 -15.14 4.88 -34.73
CA LEU A 482 -16.16 4.26 -33.86
C LEU A 482 -16.28 2.76 -34.14
N GLU A 483 -16.12 2.32 -35.39
CA GLU A 483 -16.06 0.90 -35.77
C GLU A 483 -14.83 0.22 -35.16
N ILE A 484 -13.65 0.87 -35.19
CA ILE A 484 -12.46 0.37 -34.48
C ILE A 484 -12.70 0.25 -32.98
N GLU A 485 -13.31 1.26 -32.34
CA GLU A 485 -13.60 1.22 -30.91
C GLU A 485 -14.54 0.07 -30.53
N LEU A 486 -15.56 -0.21 -31.35
CA LEU A 486 -16.46 -1.35 -31.15
C LEU A 486 -15.70 -2.67 -31.15
N GLU A 487 -14.83 -2.87 -32.15
CA GLU A 487 -13.98 -4.05 -32.20
C GLU A 487 -13.09 -4.15 -30.94
N ILE A 488 -12.62 -3.02 -30.35
CA ILE A 488 -11.72 -3.03 -29.17
C ILE A 488 -12.51 -3.54 -27.98
N LEU A 489 -13.71 -3.01 -27.80
CA LEU A 489 -14.62 -3.43 -26.73
C LEU A 489 -15.04 -4.89 -26.89
N ASP A 490 -15.15 -5.39 -28.13
CA ASP A 490 -15.52 -6.78 -28.40
C ASP A 490 -14.41 -7.76 -28.03
N ASP A 491 -13.16 -7.45 -28.38
CA ASP A 491 -12.00 -8.26 -28.00
C ASP A 491 -11.83 -8.27 -26.48
N LEU A 492 -11.91 -7.10 -25.83
CA LEU A 492 -11.85 -6.99 -24.37
C LEU A 492 -12.97 -7.78 -23.71
N ARG A 493 -14.21 -7.59 -24.16
CA ARG A 493 -15.36 -8.32 -23.63
C ARG A 493 -15.16 -9.83 -23.76
N SER A 494 -14.78 -10.31 -24.94
CA SER A 494 -14.56 -11.74 -25.18
C SER A 494 -13.46 -12.31 -24.28
N THR A 495 -12.38 -11.56 -24.06
CA THR A 495 -11.29 -11.94 -23.16
C THR A 495 -11.79 -12.11 -21.73
N PHE A 496 -12.53 -11.12 -21.21
CA PHE A 496 -13.01 -11.13 -19.84
C PHE A 496 -14.21 -12.05 -19.61
N GLU A 497 -15.04 -12.33 -20.61
CA GLU A 497 -16.06 -13.38 -20.55
C GLU A 497 -15.42 -14.75 -20.37
N GLY A 498 -14.34 -15.05 -21.10
CA GLY A 498 -13.55 -16.28 -20.90
C GLY A 498 -12.92 -16.39 -19.50
N MET A 499 -12.53 -15.25 -18.91
CA MET A 499 -12.08 -15.22 -17.50
C MET A 499 -13.21 -15.50 -16.52
N ILE A 500 -14.42 -14.99 -16.74
CA ILE A 500 -15.60 -15.31 -15.90
C ILE A 500 -15.91 -16.80 -15.96
N GLU A 501 -15.88 -17.40 -17.16
CA GLU A 501 -16.09 -18.84 -17.33
C GLU A 501 -15.06 -19.66 -16.54
N SER A 502 -13.78 -19.27 -16.59
CA SER A 502 -12.72 -19.95 -15.81
C SER A 502 -12.90 -19.79 -14.30
N LEU A 503 -13.40 -18.64 -13.84
CA LEU A 503 -13.70 -18.40 -12.44
C LEU A 503 -14.95 -19.16 -11.96
N GLY A 504 -15.81 -19.64 -12.85
CA GLY A 504 -17.04 -20.35 -12.50
C GLY A 504 -18.10 -19.49 -11.80
N GLU A 505 -19.20 -20.12 -11.38
CA GLU A 505 -20.32 -19.44 -10.72
C GLU A 505 -19.97 -19.05 -9.26
N GLU A 506 -20.81 -18.21 -8.66
CA GLU A 506 -20.70 -17.86 -7.24
C GLU A 506 -21.22 -19.03 -6.39
N GLU A 507 -20.35 -19.61 -5.55
CA GLU A 507 -20.74 -20.70 -4.65
C GLU A 507 -21.56 -20.12 -3.48
N LEU A 508 -22.88 -20.34 -3.52
CA LEU A 508 -23.83 -19.90 -2.50
C LEU A 508 -23.94 -20.86 -1.30
N ASP A 509 -23.25 -22.00 -1.32
CA ASP A 509 -23.45 -23.07 -0.34
C ASP A 509 -22.78 -22.76 1.01
N ASP A 510 -23.59 -22.89 2.07
CA ASP A 510 -23.31 -22.89 3.52
C ASP A 510 -22.01 -22.22 4.03
N ARG A 511 -21.76 -20.96 3.60
CA ARG A 511 -20.61 -20.11 4.04
C ARG A 511 -20.44 -20.05 5.56
N GLU A 512 -21.50 -20.26 6.34
CA GLU A 512 -21.41 -20.29 7.81
C GLU A 512 -20.61 -21.50 8.32
N SER A 513 -20.72 -22.66 7.67
CA SER A 513 -20.12 -23.93 8.10
C SER A 513 -18.69 -24.18 7.60
N SER A 514 -18.25 -23.45 6.57
CA SER A 514 -16.92 -23.61 5.97
C SER A 514 -15.77 -23.26 6.92
N SER A 515 -14.59 -23.83 6.70
CA SER A 515 -13.38 -23.44 7.42
C SER A 515 -12.90 -22.04 7.02
N TRP A 516 -12.11 -21.40 7.88
CA TRP A 516 -11.66 -20.01 7.69
C TRP A 516 -10.91 -19.79 6.37
N ASP A 517 -10.11 -20.78 5.96
CA ASP A 517 -9.30 -20.75 4.74
C ASP A 517 -10.16 -20.87 3.48
N VAL A 518 -11.17 -21.75 3.51
CA VAL A 518 -12.15 -21.87 2.41
C VAL A 518 -12.95 -20.58 2.26
N LYS A 519 -13.39 -19.96 3.37
CA LYS A 519 -14.10 -18.66 3.31
C LYS A 519 -13.23 -17.58 2.65
N LEU A 520 -11.97 -17.43 3.08
CA LEU A 520 -11.06 -16.45 2.49
C LEU A 520 -10.77 -16.72 1.00
N ALA A 521 -10.62 -17.99 0.62
CA ALA A 521 -10.42 -18.38 -0.78
C ALA A 521 -11.62 -18.00 -1.66
N VAL A 522 -12.84 -18.31 -1.20
CA VAL A 522 -14.09 -17.97 -1.89
C VAL A 522 -14.27 -16.45 -1.97
N ASP A 523 -14.08 -15.73 -0.86
CA ASP A 523 -14.22 -14.27 -0.83
C ASP A 523 -13.22 -13.57 -1.79
N PHE A 524 -12.00 -14.10 -1.92
CA PHE A 524 -11.04 -13.60 -2.90
C PHE A 524 -11.49 -13.89 -4.34
N LYS A 525 -12.01 -15.09 -4.60
CA LYS A 525 -12.52 -15.47 -5.92
C LYS A 525 -13.73 -14.62 -6.34
N ASP A 526 -14.62 -14.31 -5.40
CA ASP A 526 -15.75 -13.41 -5.62
C ASP A 526 -15.29 -11.98 -5.93
N LEU A 527 -14.26 -11.50 -5.21
CA LEU A 527 -13.63 -10.22 -5.50
C LEU A 527 -13.10 -10.16 -6.94
N GLN A 528 -12.38 -11.20 -7.39
CA GLN A 528 -11.90 -11.31 -8.78
C GLN A 528 -13.08 -11.32 -9.76
N ARG A 529 -14.15 -12.09 -9.48
CA ARG A 529 -15.39 -12.07 -10.27
C ARG A 529 -15.91 -10.66 -10.45
N ARG A 530 -16.04 -9.94 -9.35
CA ARG A 530 -16.64 -8.62 -9.33
C ARG A 530 -15.84 -7.66 -10.19
N ILE A 531 -14.50 -7.71 -10.11
CA ILE A 531 -13.62 -6.91 -10.96
C ILE A 531 -13.86 -7.23 -12.44
N VAL A 532 -13.78 -8.51 -12.82
CA VAL A 532 -13.94 -8.94 -14.22
C VAL A 532 -15.35 -8.61 -14.76
N CYS A 533 -16.41 -8.90 -14.00
CA CYS A 533 -17.79 -8.55 -14.37
C CYS A 533 -17.96 -7.03 -14.56
N SER A 534 -17.31 -6.20 -13.74
CA SER A 534 -17.40 -4.75 -13.90
C SER A 534 -16.78 -4.26 -15.21
N ILE A 535 -15.75 -4.95 -15.70
CA ILE A 535 -15.09 -4.65 -16.98
C ILE A 535 -15.98 -5.08 -18.15
N VAL A 536 -16.56 -6.28 -18.10
CA VAL A 536 -17.52 -6.76 -19.10
C VAL A 536 -18.72 -5.81 -19.20
N ASN A 537 -19.28 -5.39 -18.07
CA ASN A 537 -20.38 -4.42 -18.02
C ASN A 537 -19.97 -3.07 -18.63
N SER A 538 -18.76 -2.57 -18.35
CA SER A 538 -18.22 -1.37 -18.97
C SER A 538 -18.07 -1.51 -20.49
N CYS A 539 -17.62 -2.66 -20.98
CA CYS A 539 -17.52 -2.92 -22.42
C CYS A 539 -18.91 -2.91 -23.08
N ASN A 540 -19.90 -3.57 -22.47
CA ASN A 540 -21.28 -3.57 -22.98
C ASN A 540 -21.90 -2.17 -23.01
N ALA A 541 -21.75 -1.39 -21.93
CA ALA A 541 -22.22 -0.01 -21.90
C ALA A 541 -21.51 0.88 -22.95
N GLY A 542 -20.20 0.69 -23.13
CA GLY A 542 -19.43 1.38 -24.15
C GLY A 542 -19.89 1.03 -25.57
N ARG A 543 -20.23 -0.23 -25.83
CA ARG A 543 -20.82 -0.65 -27.12
C ARG A 543 -22.15 0.01 -27.40
N GLU A 544 -23.08 0.01 -26.44
CA GLU A 544 -24.38 0.66 -26.59
C GLU A 544 -24.23 2.16 -26.93
N LEU A 545 -23.26 2.83 -26.28
CA LEU A 545 -22.92 4.22 -26.55
C LEU A 545 -22.39 4.42 -27.98
N LEU A 546 -21.49 3.53 -28.44
CA LEU A 546 -20.92 3.60 -29.79
C LEU A 546 -21.94 3.28 -30.88
N GLU A 547 -22.80 2.27 -30.66
CA GLU A 547 -23.88 1.91 -31.58
C GLU A 547 -24.88 3.08 -31.75
N TYR A 548 -25.17 3.80 -30.66
CA TYR A 548 -25.98 5.02 -30.70
C TYR A 548 -25.32 6.13 -31.56
N GLU A 549 -24.02 6.42 -31.34
CA GLU A 549 -23.32 7.47 -32.10
C GLU A 549 -23.08 7.08 -33.57
N LEU A 550 -22.80 5.81 -33.86
CA LEU A 550 -22.72 5.32 -35.25
C LEU A 550 -24.03 5.52 -36.01
N GLY A 551 -25.17 5.34 -35.34
CA GLY A 551 -26.48 5.65 -35.90
C GLY A 551 -26.64 7.14 -36.26
N ARG A 552 -26.01 8.04 -35.49
CA ARG A 552 -26.02 9.49 -35.75
C ARG A 552 -25.08 9.90 -36.88
N CYS A 553 -24.01 9.16 -37.13
CA CYS A 553 -23.13 9.39 -38.28
C CYS A 553 -23.76 9.02 -39.63
N THR A 554 -24.88 8.27 -39.62
CA THR A 554 -25.61 7.86 -40.84
C THR A 554 -26.75 8.79 -41.26
N GLU A 555 -27.03 9.86 -40.48
CA GLU A 555 -27.91 10.98 -40.86
C GLU A 555 -27.08 12.19 -41.33
#